data_AF-A0A5J0RT80-F1
#
_entry.id   AF-A0A5J0RT80-F1
#
_cell.length_a   1.000
_cell.length_b   1.000
_cell.length_c   1.000
_cell.angle_alpha   90.00
_cell.angle_beta   90.00
_cell.angle_gamma   90.00
#
_symmetry.space_group_name_H-M   'P 1'
#
loop_
_entity.id
_entity.type
_entity.pdbx_description
1 polymer ?
#
loop_
_entity_poly.entity_id
_entity_poly.type
_entity_poly.pdbx_seq_one_letter_code
_entity_poly.pdbx_strand_id
1 'polypeptide(L)'
;MSLTDIKAKNAKPLEKEYKLTDGFGMFLRVTPKGSKYWQMAYRFDGKQKIFSIGVYPAVSLSDARQRRDEARRLLAQGIDPNAKKQAEVKELKAKRDKTRSFTMVAKAWFSTKTKWSEDYGDAVWKRLETYVFPTIGDKDVAELDTGDLLVPMKKVEALGYLEVAMRIQQYITAILRHAVQQKLIRHNPAYDMEGAVQKPQTEHRPALELEEIPQLLKKIAEYKGRRLTILAIQLNLMIFIRSSELRFARWSEIDFKSKLWVITEQREAIENVKHSTRGAKMKRKHFVPLCKQAMKILKEIRQLTYEEGHDNGLIFTGCYDSFKPMSENTINKALRNMGYNTKQDICGHGFRTLACSALIESGLWSEDAVELQMSHKESNSVRAAYTHKAKHLDQRRLMLQW
;
A
#
# COMPACT_ATOMS: atom_id res chain seq x y z
N MET A 1 -22.26 -45.32 -48.02
CA MET A 1 -21.77 -44.39 -49.05
C MET A 1 -21.18 -43.18 -48.35
N SER A 2 -20.06 -42.65 -48.86
CA SER A 2 -19.49 -41.38 -48.39
C SER A 2 -20.38 -40.21 -48.81
N LEU A 3 -20.43 -39.17 -47.98
CA LEU A 3 -21.16 -37.95 -48.27
C LEU A 3 -20.34 -37.09 -49.26
N THR A 4 -21.03 -36.32 -50.10
CA THR A 4 -20.39 -35.31 -50.96
C THR A 4 -20.75 -33.92 -50.46
N ASP A 5 -19.88 -32.93 -50.71
CA ASP A 5 -20.15 -31.55 -50.26
C ASP A 5 -21.45 -31.00 -50.87
N ILE A 6 -21.73 -31.35 -52.14
CA ILE A 6 -22.99 -31.03 -52.81
C ILE A 6 -24.20 -31.60 -52.05
N LYS A 7 -24.12 -32.85 -51.58
CA LYS A 7 -25.19 -33.46 -50.78
C LYS A 7 -25.34 -32.78 -49.40
N ALA A 8 -24.23 -32.39 -48.76
CA ALA A 8 -24.27 -31.64 -47.50
C ALA A 8 -24.87 -30.24 -47.67
N LYS A 9 -24.50 -29.53 -48.75
CA LYS A 9 -25.04 -28.22 -49.12
C LYS A 9 -26.54 -28.28 -49.38
N ASN A 10 -26.97 -29.25 -50.17
CA ASN A 10 -28.37 -29.39 -50.59
C ASN A 10 -29.29 -30.06 -49.56
N ALA A 11 -28.75 -30.52 -48.43
CA ALA A 11 -29.55 -31.06 -47.33
C ALA A 11 -30.52 -29.99 -46.77
N LYS A 12 -31.83 -30.21 -46.91
CA LYS A 12 -32.88 -29.30 -46.45
C LYS A 12 -33.41 -29.72 -45.07
N PRO A 13 -33.79 -28.77 -44.20
CA PRO A 13 -34.47 -29.12 -42.95
C PRO A 13 -35.77 -29.88 -43.23
N LEU A 14 -36.08 -30.84 -42.36
CA LEU A 14 -37.33 -31.61 -42.32
C LEU A 14 -38.01 -31.38 -40.96
N GLU A 15 -39.26 -31.83 -40.79
CA GLU A 15 -40.00 -31.73 -39.53
C GLU A 15 -39.26 -32.39 -38.35
N LYS A 16 -38.53 -33.47 -38.62
CA LYS A 16 -37.68 -34.16 -37.64
C LYS A 16 -36.22 -34.09 -38.06
N GLU A 17 -35.34 -34.05 -37.06
CA GLU A 17 -33.91 -34.11 -37.34
C GLU A 17 -33.52 -35.44 -37.97
N TYR A 18 -32.53 -35.39 -38.86
CA TYR A 18 -32.04 -36.58 -39.54
C TYR A 18 -30.52 -36.51 -39.74
N LYS A 19 -29.94 -37.66 -40.07
CA LYS A 19 -28.48 -37.85 -40.19
C LYS A 19 -28.12 -38.24 -41.62
N LEU A 20 -27.11 -37.57 -42.18
CA LEU A 20 -26.46 -37.96 -43.43
C LEU A 20 -25.09 -38.54 -43.11
N THR A 21 -24.93 -39.85 -43.24
CA THR A 21 -23.70 -40.56 -42.88
C THR A 21 -22.58 -40.33 -43.90
N ASP A 22 -21.36 -40.08 -43.41
CA ASP A 22 -20.15 -39.92 -44.23
C ASP A 22 -19.16 -41.09 -44.07
N GLY A 23 -19.31 -41.91 -43.03
CA GLY A 23 -18.48 -43.10 -42.76
C GLY A 23 -17.68 -42.98 -41.46
N PHE A 24 -17.18 -44.11 -40.95
CA PHE A 24 -16.41 -44.19 -39.69
C PHE A 24 -17.10 -43.52 -38.50
N GLY A 25 -18.43 -43.68 -38.40
CA GLY A 25 -19.23 -43.08 -37.34
C GLY A 25 -19.51 -41.58 -37.52
N MET A 26 -18.94 -40.91 -38.53
CA MET A 26 -19.21 -39.51 -38.84
C MET A 26 -20.50 -39.34 -39.64
N PHE A 27 -21.28 -38.32 -39.28
CA PHE A 27 -22.50 -37.92 -39.96
C PHE A 27 -22.75 -36.42 -39.84
N LEU A 28 -23.53 -35.87 -40.78
CA LEU A 28 -24.11 -34.54 -40.69
C LEU A 28 -25.50 -34.63 -40.07
N ARG A 29 -25.70 -34.03 -38.90
CA ARG A 29 -27.02 -33.87 -38.28
C ARG A 29 -27.66 -32.59 -38.78
N VAL A 30 -28.81 -32.72 -39.44
CA VAL A 30 -29.60 -31.58 -39.92
C VAL A 30 -30.78 -31.39 -38.98
N THR A 31 -30.89 -30.21 -38.38
CA THR A 31 -32.00 -29.89 -37.46
C THR A 31 -33.20 -29.32 -38.22
N PRO A 32 -34.43 -29.40 -37.66
CA PRO A 32 -35.60 -28.76 -38.26
C PRO A 32 -35.45 -27.25 -38.45
N LYS A 33 -34.61 -26.60 -37.63
CA LYS A 33 -34.27 -25.17 -37.73
C LYS A 33 -33.24 -24.85 -38.83
N GLY A 34 -32.79 -25.85 -39.60
CA GLY A 34 -31.86 -25.66 -40.72
C GLY A 34 -30.37 -25.67 -40.35
N SER A 35 -30.02 -25.81 -39.06
CA SER A 35 -28.62 -25.92 -38.63
C SER A 35 -28.05 -27.30 -38.96
N LYS A 36 -26.79 -27.34 -39.40
CA LYS A 36 -26.12 -28.56 -39.86
C LYS A 36 -24.85 -28.80 -39.05
N TYR A 37 -24.79 -29.91 -38.31
CA TYR A 37 -23.71 -30.21 -37.39
C TYR A 37 -22.94 -31.45 -37.83
N TRP A 38 -21.62 -31.32 -37.99
CA TRP A 38 -20.72 -32.46 -38.13
C TRP A 38 -20.54 -33.13 -36.76
N GLN A 39 -20.88 -34.41 -36.70
CA GLN A 39 -20.76 -35.21 -35.49
C GLN A 39 -20.17 -36.58 -35.80
N MET A 40 -19.51 -37.19 -34.82
CA MET A 40 -19.02 -38.57 -34.88
C MET A 40 -19.56 -39.36 -33.71
N ALA A 41 -20.28 -40.45 -33.98
CA ALA A 41 -20.62 -41.45 -32.97
C ALA A 41 -19.42 -42.40 -32.77
N TYR A 42 -19.07 -42.64 -31.50
CA TYR A 42 -18.00 -43.55 -31.12
C TYR A 42 -18.37 -44.28 -29.82
N ARG A 43 -17.62 -45.34 -29.48
CA ARG A 43 -17.69 -45.98 -28.17
C ARG A 43 -16.38 -45.76 -27.44
N PHE A 44 -16.47 -45.45 -26.15
CA PHE A 44 -15.33 -45.34 -25.25
C PHE A 44 -15.78 -45.87 -23.89
N ASP A 45 -15.00 -46.79 -23.32
CA ASP A 45 -15.30 -47.41 -22.03
C ASP A 45 -16.73 -48.02 -21.98
N GLY A 46 -17.05 -48.87 -22.97
CA GLY A 46 -18.36 -49.53 -23.13
C GLY A 46 -19.54 -48.64 -23.53
N LYS A 47 -19.44 -47.32 -23.36
CA LYS A 47 -20.52 -46.36 -23.59
C LYS A 47 -20.46 -45.71 -24.97
N GLN A 48 -21.61 -45.56 -25.62
CA GLN A 48 -21.74 -44.80 -26.86
C GLN A 48 -21.76 -43.30 -26.54
N LYS A 49 -20.90 -42.54 -27.25
CA LYS A 49 -20.78 -41.09 -27.11
C LYS A 49 -20.82 -40.41 -28.48
N ILE A 50 -21.11 -39.11 -28.49
CA ILE A 50 -21.12 -38.28 -29.70
C ILE A 50 -20.06 -37.19 -29.54
N PHE A 51 -19.11 -37.13 -30.48
CA PHE A 51 -18.11 -36.07 -30.57
C PHE A 51 -18.58 -35.02 -31.57
N SER A 52 -18.67 -33.76 -31.13
CA SER A 52 -19.09 -32.64 -31.99
C SER A 52 -17.87 -32.03 -32.68
N ILE A 53 -17.84 -32.13 -34.02
CA ILE A 53 -16.71 -31.71 -34.87
C ILE A 53 -16.82 -30.24 -35.25
N GLY A 54 -18.03 -29.77 -35.59
CA GLY A 54 -18.28 -28.39 -36.00
C GLY A 54 -19.62 -28.18 -36.69
N VAL A 55 -19.84 -26.96 -37.20
CA VAL A 55 -21.07 -26.56 -37.89
C VAL A 55 -20.76 -26.30 -39.36
N TYR A 56 -21.56 -26.85 -40.28
CA TYR A 56 -21.46 -26.54 -41.71
C TYR A 56 -22.18 -25.21 -42.01
N PRO A 57 -21.64 -24.34 -42.90
CA PRO A 57 -20.45 -24.51 -43.73
C PRO A 57 -19.14 -24.03 -43.09
N ALA A 58 -19.16 -23.50 -41.85
CA ALA A 58 -17.97 -22.98 -41.17
C ALA A 58 -16.87 -24.05 -40.99
N VAL A 59 -17.24 -25.32 -40.95
CA VAL A 59 -16.34 -26.46 -41.10
C VAL A 59 -16.72 -27.20 -42.38
N SER A 60 -15.79 -27.25 -43.32
CA SER A 60 -15.98 -27.96 -44.60
C SER A 60 -16.06 -29.47 -44.39
N LEU A 61 -16.57 -30.21 -45.38
CA LEU A 61 -16.56 -31.69 -45.31
C LEU A 61 -15.14 -32.25 -45.19
N SER A 62 -14.16 -31.63 -45.86
CA SER A 62 -12.74 -32.01 -45.77
C SER A 62 -12.20 -31.84 -44.36
N ASP A 63 -12.40 -30.65 -43.77
CA ASP A 63 -11.96 -30.35 -42.40
C ASP A 63 -12.64 -31.27 -41.37
N ALA A 64 -13.92 -31.57 -41.59
CA ALA A 64 -14.66 -32.45 -40.71
C ALA A 64 -14.10 -33.90 -40.76
N ARG A 65 -13.66 -34.38 -41.93
CA ARG A 65 -12.98 -35.68 -42.07
C ARG A 65 -11.61 -35.70 -41.40
N GLN A 66 -10.82 -34.64 -41.55
CA GLN A 66 -9.54 -34.52 -40.87
C GLN A 66 -9.71 -34.57 -39.34
N ARG A 67 -10.63 -33.76 -38.79
CA ARG A 67 -10.92 -33.75 -37.34
C ARG A 67 -11.50 -35.07 -36.83
N ARG A 68 -12.26 -35.78 -37.67
CA ARG A 68 -12.71 -37.15 -37.37
C ARG A 68 -11.51 -38.08 -37.24
N ASP A 69 -10.57 -38.04 -38.17
CA ASP A 69 -9.41 -38.93 -38.16
C ASP A 69 -8.47 -38.64 -36.97
N GLU A 70 -8.32 -37.36 -36.60
CA GLU A 70 -7.67 -36.95 -35.35
C GLU A 70 -8.39 -37.50 -34.11
N ALA A 71 -9.72 -37.37 -34.03
CA ALA A 71 -10.50 -37.93 -32.92
C ALA A 71 -10.38 -39.46 -32.84
N ARG A 72 -10.28 -40.16 -33.98
CA ARG A 72 -10.04 -41.60 -34.03
C ARG A 72 -8.63 -41.98 -33.58
N ARG A 73 -7.61 -41.17 -33.90
CA ARG A 73 -6.25 -41.36 -33.37
C ARG A 73 -6.22 -41.25 -31.84
N LEU A 74 -6.94 -40.29 -31.27
CA LEU A 74 -7.07 -40.17 -29.81
C LEU A 74 -7.73 -41.39 -29.18
N LEU A 75 -8.79 -41.91 -29.80
CA LEU A 75 -9.46 -43.14 -29.34
C LEU A 75 -8.53 -44.35 -29.40
N ALA A 76 -7.69 -44.47 -30.44
CA ALA A 76 -6.68 -45.52 -30.54
C ALA A 76 -5.59 -45.44 -29.44
N GLN A 77 -5.35 -44.24 -28.90
CA GLN A 77 -4.46 -43.99 -27.77
C GLN A 77 -5.15 -44.14 -26.40
N GLY A 78 -6.42 -44.55 -26.36
CA GLY A 78 -7.18 -44.67 -25.10
C GLY A 78 -7.62 -43.33 -24.51
N ILE A 79 -7.63 -42.25 -25.29
CA ILE A 79 -8.03 -40.90 -24.84
C ILE A 79 -9.44 -40.59 -25.37
N ASP A 80 -10.35 -40.15 -24.48
CA ASP A 80 -11.68 -39.68 -24.88
C ASP A 80 -11.60 -38.29 -25.56
N PRO A 81 -11.96 -38.14 -26.85
CA PRO A 81 -11.88 -36.86 -27.56
C PRO A 81 -12.73 -35.75 -26.95
N ASN A 82 -13.88 -36.08 -26.34
CA ASN A 82 -14.73 -35.08 -25.67
C ASN A 82 -14.06 -34.56 -24.39
N ALA A 83 -13.44 -35.44 -23.61
CA ALA A 83 -12.73 -35.06 -22.39
C ALA A 83 -11.51 -34.18 -22.70
N LYS A 84 -10.72 -34.54 -23.73
CA LYS A 84 -9.59 -33.73 -24.19
C LYS A 84 -10.03 -32.33 -24.65
N LYS A 85 -11.08 -32.25 -25.47
CA LYS A 85 -11.64 -30.96 -25.92
C LYS A 85 -12.14 -30.10 -24.75
N GLN A 86 -12.76 -30.70 -23.74
CA GLN A 86 -13.19 -29.98 -22.54
C GLN A 86 -11.99 -29.49 -21.70
N ALA A 87 -10.95 -30.31 -21.55
CA ALA A 87 -9.73 -29.94 -20.84
C ALA A 87 -9.01 -28.77 -21.54
N GLU A 88 -8.86 -28.81 -22.87
CA GLU A 88 -8.25 -27.72 -23.65
C GLU A 88 -9.05 -26.41 -23.53
N VAL A 89 -10.38 -26.48 -23.58
CA VAL A 89 -11.24 -25.29 -23.36
C VAL A 89 -11.09 -24.75 -21.94
N LYS A 90 -11.00 -25.63 -20.93
CA LYS A 90 -10.78 -25.25 -19.54
C LYS A 90 -9.39 -24.60 -19.34
N GLU A 91 -8.37 -25.14 -19.99
CA GLU A 91 -7.00 -24.61 -19.96
C GLU A 91 -6.90 -23.25 -20.66
N LEU A 92 -7.56 -23.09 -21.81
CA LEU A 92 -7.62 -21.82 -22.54
C LEU A 92 -8.40 -20.74 -21.77
N LYS A 93 -9.47 -21.12 -21.05
CA LYS A 93 -10.15 -20.22 -20.10
C LYS A 93 -9.22 -19.82 -18.97
N ALA A 94 -8.60 -20.78 -18.28
CA ALA A 94 -7.66 -20.51 -17.20
C ALA A 94 -6.47 -19.62 -17.62
N LYS A 95 -5.97 -19.75 -18.86
CA LYS A 95 -4.93 -18.87 -19.42
C LYS A 95 -5.42 -17.44 -19.67
N ARG A 96 -6.68 -17.26 -20.10
CA ARG A 96 -7.31 -15.94 -20.24
C ARG A 96 -7.61 -15.31 -18.87
N ASP A 97 -8.04 -16.12 -17.90
CA ASP A 97 -8.44 -15.68 -16.56
C ASP A 97 -7.25 -15.18 -15.73
N LYS A 98 -6.02 -15.71 -15.94
CA LYS A 98 -4.81 -15.19 -15.28
C LYS A 98 -4.54 -13.70 -15.52
N THR A 99 -4.99 -13.14 -16.66
CA THR A 99 -4.89 -11.69 -16.92
C THR A 99 -5.84 -10.84 -16.08
N ARG A 100 -6.89 -11.45 -15.53
CA ARG A 100 -7.91 -10.82 -14.68
C ARG A 100 -7.81 -11.22 -13.21
N SER A 101 -6.79 -11.98 -12.84
CA SER A 101 -6.56 -12.33 -11.44
C SER A 101 -6.41 -11.07 -10.58
N PHE A 102 -6.87 -11.14 -9.33
CA PHE A 102 -6.74 -10.02 -8.38
C PHE A 102 -5.28 -9.55 -8.27
N THR A 103 -4.32 -10.47 -8.25
CA THR A 103 -2.89 -10.14 -8.20
C THR A 103 -2.44 -9.35 -9.42
N MET A 104 -2.89 -9.71 -10.63
CA MET A 104 -2.52 -8.99 -11.85
C MET A 104 -3.09 -7.57 -11.84
N VAL A 105 -4.35 -7.42 -11.42
CA VAL A 105 -4.99 -6.11 -11.28
C VAL A 105 -4.31 -5.27 -10.18
N ALA A 106 -3.92 -5.90 -9.07
CA ALA A 106 -3.17 -5.24 -8.01
C ALA A 106 -1.80 -4.73 -8.49
N LYS A 107 -1.07 -5.51 -9.30
CA LYS A 107 0.18 -5.07 -9.94
C LYS A 107 -0.04 -3.87 -10.86
N ALA A 108 -1.07 -3.93 -11.71
CA ALA A 108 -1.42 -2.83 -12.61
C ALA A 108 -1.83 -1.56 -11.84
N TRP A 109 -2.60 -1.70 -10.76
CA TRP A 109 -2.92 -0.58 -9.89
C TRP A 109 -1.67 -0.02 -9.19
N PHE A 110 -0.78 -0.88 -8.71
CA PHE A 110 0.42 -0.49 -7.99
C PHE A 110 1.39 0.30 -8.89
N SER A 111 1.53 -0.08 -10.16
CA SER A 111 2.36 0.68 -11.13
C SER A 111 1.86 2.10 -11.39
N THR A 112 0.56 2.38 -11.15
CA THR A 112 0.03 3.76 -11.22
C THR A 112 0.49 4.66 -10.07
N LYS A 113 1.09 4.11 -9.01
CA LYS A 113 1.44 4.84 -7.77
C LYS A 113 2.84 5.45 -7.80
N THR A 114 3.12 6.22 -8.85
CA THR A 114 4.44 6.85 -9.09
C THR A 114 4.85 7.91 -8.05
N LYS A 115 3.91 8.40 -7.23
CA LYS A 115 4.17 9.43 -6.19
C LYS A 115 4.54 8.85 -4.83
N TRP A 116 4.42 7.54 -4.64
CA TRP A 116 4.75 6.90 -3.37
C TRP A 116 6.27 6.81 -3.21
N SER A 117 6.76 6.98 -1.98
CA SER A 117 8.15 6.62 -1.68
C SER A 117 8.31 5.11 -1.77
N GLU A 118 9.48 4.66 -2.22
CA GLU A 118 9.84 3.24 -2.33
C GLU A 118 9.50 2.45 -1.06
N ASP A 119 9.98 2.91 0.11
CA ASP A 119 9.68 2.30 1.41
C ASP A 119 8.17 2.11 1.69
N TYR A 120 7.35 3.09 1.27
CA TYR A 120 5.91 3.03 1.49
C TYR A 120 5.27 2.05 0.50
N GLY A 121 5.70 2.09 -0.77
CA GLY A 121 5.29 1.13 -1.78
C GLY A 121 5.58 -0.30 -1.34
N ASP A 122 6.81 -0.59 -0.93
CA ASP A 122 7.23 -1.91 -0.46
C ASP A 122 6.41 -2.38 0.75
N ALA A 123 6.19 -1.48 1.73
CA ALA A 123 5.38 -1.80 2.90
C ALA A 123 3.91 -2.07 2.53
N VAL A 124 3.36 -1.41 1.51
CA VAL A 124 2.00 -1.69 1.01
C VAL A 124 1.98 -3.04 0.28
N TRP A 125 2.93 -3.27 -0.63
CA TRP A 125 3.01 -4.49 -1.42
C TRP A 125 3.18 -5.72 -0.54
N LYS A 126 4.12 -5.68 0.43
CA LYS A 126 4.35 -6.76 1.39
C LYS A 126 3.11 -7.08 2.22
N ARG A 127 2.29 -6.08 2.58
CA ARG A 127 1.01 -6.32 3.27
C ARG A 127 0.01 -7.05 2.37
N LEU A 128 -0.08 -6.68 1.10
CA LEU A 128 -0.94 -7.39 0.13
C LEU A 128 -0.48 -8.84 -0.06
N GLU A 129 0.83 -9.07 -0.19
CA GLU A 129 1.43 -10.41 -0.28
C GLU A 129 1.19 -11.26 0.96
N THR A 130 1.29 -10.65 2.14
CA THR A 130 1.15 -11.38 3.42
C THR A 130 -0.31 -11.71 3.72
N TYR A 131 -1.23 -10.76 3.51
CA TYR A 131 -2.59 -10.85 4.05
C TYR A 131 -3.67 -11.03 3.00
N VAL A 132 -3.46 -10.63 1.75
CA VAL A 132 -4.50 -10.62 0.71
C VAL A 132 -4.30 -11.73 -0.32
N PHE A 133 -3.15 -11.74 -0.99
CA PHE A 133 -2.88 -12.67 -2.09
C PHE A 133 -3.03 -14.15 -1.72
N PRO A 134 -2.69 -14.62 -0.51
CA PRO A 134 -2.90 -16.02 -0.14
C PRO A 134 -4.37 -16.48 -0.12
N THR A 135 -5.32 -15.55 -0.13
CA THR A 135 -6.76 -15.86 -0.07
C THR A 135 -7.50 -15.58 -1.36
N ILE A 136 -7.26 -14.43 -1.97
CA ILE A 136 -8.01 -13.97 -3.16
C ILE A 136 -7.11 -13.66 -4.36
N GLY A 137 -5.79 -13.85 -4.24
CA GLY A 137 -4.81 -13.40 -5.24
C GLY A 137 -5.00 -14.01 -6.63
N ASP A 138 -5.33 -15.29 -6.69
CA ASP A 138 -5.50 -16.04 -7.95
C ASP A 138 -6.93 -16.00 -8.51
N LYS A 139 -7.90 -15.48 -7.74
CA LYS A 139 -9.30 -15.39 -8.16
C LYS A 139 -9.49 -14.31 -9.22
N ASP A 140 -10.38 -14.54 -10.19
CA ASP A 140 -10.77 -13.51 -11.16
C ASP A 140 -11.55 -12.40 -10.44
N VAL A 141 -11.18 -11.15 -10.67
CA VAL A 141 -11.87 -9.99 -10.08
C VAL A 141 -13.36 -9.92 -10.40
N ALA A 142 -13.80 -10.50 -11.52
CA ALA A 142 -15.21 -10.54 -11.90
C ALA A 142 -16.05 -11.56 -11.13
N GLU A 143 -15.40 -12.53 -10.47
CA GLU A 143 -16.06 -13.57 -9.66
C GLU A 143 -16.05 -13.24 -8.16
N LEU A 144 -15.30 -12.22 -7.74
CA LEU A 144 -15.22 -11.79 -6.35
C LEU A 144 -16.51 -11.09 -5.91
N ASP A 145 -17.05 -11.52 -4.78
CA ASP A 145 -18.14 -10.84 -4.06
C ASP A 145 -17.65 -10.25 -2.73
N THR A 146 -18.52 -9.54 -2.01
CA THR A 146 -18.20 -8.93 -0.72
C THR A 146 -17.77 -9.97 0.32
N GLY A 147 -18.36 -11.17 0.30
CA GLY A 147 -18.04 -12.25 1.23
C GLY A 147 -16.60 -12.73 1.08
N ASP A 148 -16.16 -12.92 -0.17
CA ASP A 148 -14.78 -13.27 -0.51
C ASP A 148 -13.77 -12.23 -0.05
N LEU A 149 -14.10 -10.94 -0.18
CA LEU A 149 -13.22 -9.84 0.23
C LEU A 149 -13.09 -9.70 1.75
N LEU A 150 -14.09 -10.15 2.52
CA LEU A 150 -14.04 -10.15 3.98
C LEU A 150 -13.15 -11.26 4.56
N VAL A 151 -12.88 -12.32 3.81
CA VAL A 151 -12.01 -13.43 4.25
C VAL A 151 -10.62 -12.95 4.70
N PRO A 152 -9.85 -12.19 3.90
CA PRO A 152 -8.57 -11.65 4.34
C PRO A 152 -8.71 -10.68 5.53
N MET A 153 -9.81 -9.94 5.65
CA MET A 153 -10.00 -8.97 6.74
C MET A 153 -10.16 -9.69 8.07
N LYS A 154 -11.07 -10.67 8.12
CA LYS A 154 -11.34 -11.48 9.32
C LYS A 154 -10.09 -12.19 9.83
N LYS A 155 -9.21 -12.66 8.94
CA LYS A 155 -7.93 -13.26 9.32
C LYS A 155 -7.01 -12.27 10.03
N VAL A 156 -6.97 -11.02 9.58
CA VAL A 156 -6.13 -9.97 10.18
C VAL A 156 -6.74 -9.48 11.50
N GLU A 157 -8.07 -9.37 11.57
CA GLU A 157 -8.79 -9.02 12.80
C GLU A 157 -8.61 -10.08 13.88
N ALA A 158 -8.65 -11.37 13.53
CA ALA A 158 -8.40 -12.47 14.47
C ALA A 158 -6.99 -12.42 15.09
N LEU A 159 -6.03 -11.76 14.43
CA LEU A 159 -4.68 -11.52 14.95
C LEU A 159 -4.59 -10.25 15.82
N GLY A 160 -5.67 -9.47 15.95
CA GLY A 160 -5.71 -8.22 16.70
C GLY A 160 -5.20 -6.99 15.93
N TYR A 161 -4.89 -7.12 14.63
CA TYR A 161 -4.28 -6.04 13.84
C TYR A 161 -5.32 -5.16 13.11
N LEU A 162 -6.20 -4.52 13.88
CA LEU A 162 -7.34 -3.76 13.34
C LEU A 162 -6.95 -2.60 12.40
N GLU A 163 -5.88 -1.85 12.70
CA GLU A 163 -5.41 -0.78 11.79
C GLU A 163 -4.93 -1.37 10.45
N VAL A 164 -4.28 -2.53 10.48
CA VAL A 164 -3.81 -3.21 9.27
C VAL A 164 -5.00 -3.69 8.44
N ALA A 165 -6.04 -4.24 9.07
CA ALA A 165 -7.28 -4.63 8.39
C ALA A 165 -7.93 -3.45 7.66
N MET A 166 -8.07 -2.30 8.33
CA MET A 166 -8.60 -1.08 7.68
C MET A 166 -7.75 -0.62 6.49
N ARG A 167 -6.42 -0.65 6.61
CA ARG A 167 -5.53 -0.29 5.49
C ARG A 167 -5.70 -1.23 4.31
N ILE A 168 -5.81 -2.53 4.57
CA ILE A 168 -6.03 -3.52 3.52
C ILE A 168 -7.38 -3.30 2.84
N GLN A 169 -8.45 -3.05 3.59
CA GLN A 169 -9.76 -2.72 3.01
C GLN A 169 -9.66 -1.52 2.06
N GLN A 170 -8.94 -0.46 2.45
CA GLN A 170 -8.68 0.70 1.58
C GLN A 170 -7.93 0.30 0.30
N TYR A 171 -6.92 -0.56 0.41
CA TYR A 171 -6.16 -1.03 -0.75
C TYR A 171 -7.00 -1.91 -1.68
N ILE A 172 -7.75 -2.89 -1.15
CA ILE A 172 -8.67 -3.73 -1.94
C ILE A 172 -9.70 -2.85 -2.67
N THR A 173 -10.29 -1.89 -1.97
CA THR A 173 -11.25 -0.95 -2.55
C THR A 173 -10.62 -0.16 -3.69
N ALA A 174 -9.39 0.32 -3.53
CA ALA A 174 -8.68 1.08 -4.55
C ALA A 174 -8.26 0.21 -5.76
N ILE A 175 -7.89 -1.05 -5.52
CA ILE A 175 -7.54 -2.04 -6.57
C ILE A 175 -8.77 -2.37 -7.40
N LEU A 176 -9.90 -2.69 -6.77
CA LEU A 176 -11.14 -3.00 -7.50
C LEU A 176 -11.76 -1.77 -8.17
N ARG A 177 -11.58 -0.57 -7.60
CA ARG A 177 -11.89 0.69 -8.31
C ARG A 177 -11.07 0.81 -9.60
N HIS A 178 -9.79 0.42 -9.58
CA HIS A 178 -8.97 0.38 -10.79
C HIS A 178 -9.46 -0.67 -11.79
N ALA A 179 -9.92 -1.83 -11.32
CA ALA A 179 -10.55 -2.85 -12.16
C ALA A 179 -11.80 -2.31 -12.89
N VAL A 180 -12.64 -1.52 -12.21
CA VAL A 180 -13.79 -0.83 -12.82
C VAL A 180 -13.33 0.14 -13.90
N GLN A 181 -12.30 0.95 -13.63
CA GLN A 181 -11.75 1.91 -14.60
C GLN A 181 -11.19 1.22 -15.86
N GLN A 182 -10.63 0.02 -15.70
CA GLN A 182 -10.15 -0.83 -16.81
C GLN A 182 -11.27 -1.66 -17.47
N LYS A 183 -12.53 -1.44 -17.09
CA LYS A 183 -13.72 -2.17 -17.59
C LYS A 183 -13.63 -3.70 -17.40
N LEU A 184 -12.87 -4.17 -16.41
CA LEU A 184 -12.79 -5.59 -16.05
C LEU A 184 -14.01 -6.04 -15.26
N ILE A 185 -14.55 -5.15 -14.42
CA ILE A 185 -15.77 -5.36 -13.63
C ILE A 185 -16.70 -4.15 -13.78
N ARG A 186 -18.00 -4.35 -13.58
CA ARG A 186 -19.00 -3.28 -13.70
C ARG A 186 -19.21 -2.50 -12.40
N HIS A 187 -19.12 -3.18 -11.27
CA HIS A 187 -19.34 -2.64 -9.94
C HIS A 187 -18.21 -3.08 -9.02
N ASN A 188 -17.92 -2.30 -7.99
CA ASN A 188 -16.88 -2.60 -7.02
C ASN A 188 -17.50 -3.15 -5.72
N PRO A 189 -17.48 -4.47 -5.49
CA PRO A 189 -18.08 -5.10 -4.29
C PRO A 189 -17.37 -4.71 -2.98
N ALA A 190 -16.19 -4.08 -3.04
CA ALA A 190 -15.50 -3.62 -1.83
C ALA A 190 -16.21 -2.47 -1.12
N TYR A 191 -17.10 -1.73 -1.80
CA TYR A 191 -17.85 -0.65 -1.15
C TYR A 191 -18.80 -1.18 -0.09
N ASP A 192 -19.35 -2.39 -0.29
CA ASP A 192 -20.26 -3.01 0.67
C ASP A 192 -19.54 -3.63 1.89
N MET A 193 -18.20 -3.54 1.95
CA MET A 193 -17.43 -3.91 3.15
C MET A 193 -17.43 -2.81 4.22
N GLU A 194 -17.90 -1.60 3.90
CA GLU A 194 -17.93 -0.50 4.87
C GLU A 194 -18.82 -0.84 6.07
N GLY A 195 -18.27 -0.76 7.28
CA GLY A 195 -18.96 -1.15 8.52
C GLY A 195 -18.83 -2.63 8.90
N ALA A 196 -18.34 -3.50 8.01
CA ALA A 196 -18.11 -4.91 8.31
C ALA A 196 -16.77 -5.18 9.05
N VAL A 197 -15.82 -4.25 8.97
CA VAL A 197 -14.50 -4.32 9.63
C VAL A 197 -14.54 -3.52 10.92
N GLN A 198 -14.04 -4.10 12.01
CA GLN A 198 -13.94 -3.43 13.30
C GLN A 198 -12.97 -2.25 13.21
N LYS A 199 -13.45 -1.06 13.56
CA LYS A 199 -12.58 0.11 13.68
C LYS A 199 -11.75 -0.03 14.97
N PRO A 200 -10.41 0.10 14.91
CA PRO A 200 -9.61 0.25 16.12
C PRO A 200 -10.11 1.47 16.88
N GLN A 201 -10.17 1.37 18.20
CA GLN A 201 -10.30 2.56 19.03
C GLN A 201 -9.07 3.44 18.77
N THR A 202 -9.32 4.73 18.50
CA THR A 202 -8.24 5.68 18.29
C THR A 202 -7.61 6.00 19.64
N GLU A 203 -6.50 5.34 19.95
CA GLU A 203 -5.67 5.74 21.08
C GLU A 203 -4.87 6.98 20.67
N HIS A 204 -5.22 8.12 21.27
CA HIS A 204 -4.39 9.31 21.16
C HIS A 204 -3.02 9.02 21.78
N ARG A 205 -1.95 9.51 21.14
CA ARG A 205 -0.60 9.28 21.67
C ARG A 205 -0.49 9.90 23.06
N PRO A 206 0.14 9.20 24.02
CA PRO A 206 0.24 9.66 25.39
C PRO A 206 1.05 10.96 25.44
N ALA A 207 0.46 11.97 26.06
CA ALA A 207 1.07 13.22 26.45
C ALA A 207 0.72 13.43 27.92
N LEU A 208 1.71 13.85 28.70
CA LEU A 208 1.47 14.22 30.10
C LEU A 208 0.50 15.40 30.17
N GLU A 209 -0.18 15.52 31.30
CA GLU A 209 -0.91 16.75 31.61
C GLU A 209 0.08 17.89 31.91
N LEU A 210 -0.37 19.13 31.75
CA LEU A 210 0.52 20.31 31.88
C LEU A 210 1.11 20.42 33.30
N GLU A 211 0.38 19.98 34.31
CA GLU A 211 0.77 19.98 35.72
C GLU A 211 1.95 19.03 36.01
N GLU A 212 2.18 18.03 35.14
CA GLU A 212 3.25 17.04 35.32
C GLU A 212 4.58 17.48 34.68
N ILE A 213 4.57 18.57 33.90
CA ILE A 213 5.77 19.12 33.25
C ILE A 213 6.91 19.41 34.25
N PRO A 214 6.67 20.04 35.43
CA PRO A 214 7.73 20.27 36.41
C PRO A 214 8.40 18.97 36.89
N GLN A 215 7.62 17.90 37.07
CA GLN A 215 8.15 16.59 37.45
C GLN A 215 8.99 15.98 36.33
N LEU A 216 8.55 16.08 35.08
CA LEU A 216 9.33 15.67 33.91
C LEU A 216 10.67 16.41 33.84
N LEU A 217 10.67 17.74 34.00
CA LEU A 217 11.88 18.55 33.98
C LEU A 217 12.85 18.15 35.11
N LYS A 218 12.35 17.89 36.32
CA LYS A 218 13.15 17.39 37.43
C LYS A 218 13.80 16.05 37.10
N LYS A 219 13.03 15.08 36.59
CA LYS A 219 13.57 13.77 36.19
C LYS A 219 14.59 13.87 35.05
N ILE A 220 14.41 14.79 34.10
CA ILE A 220 15.39 15.05 33.03
C ILE A 220 16.70 15.59 33.63
N ALA A 221 16.62 16.50 34.61
CA ALA A 221 17.79 17.07 35.27
C ALA A 221 18.58 16.04 36.10
N GLU A 222 17.89 15.09 36.72
CA GLU A 222 18.48 14.02 37.55
C GLU A 222 18.98 12.81 36.73
N TYR A 223 18.64 12.72 35.45
CA TYR A 223 18.98 11.58 34.60
C TYR A 223 20.48 11.47 34.34
N LYS A 224 21.08 10.35 34.76
CA LYS A 224 22.52 10.08 34.66
C LYS A 224 22.97 9.44 33.34
N GLY A 225 22.24 9.68 32.24
CA GLY A 225 22.58 9.16 30.91
C GLY A 225 23.65 9.99 30.19
N ARG A 226 23.96 9.62 28.93
CA ARG A 226 24.88 10.38 28.06
C ARG A 226 24.42 11.84 27.97
N ARG A 227 25.33 12.79 28.16
CA ARG A 227 25.04 14.23 28.13
C ARG A 227 24.32 14.67 26.85
N LEU A 228 24.78 14.19 25.70
CA LEU A 228 24.14 14.47 24.40
C LEU A 228 22.67 14.04 24.35
N THR A 229 22.30 12.93 25.01
CA THR A 229 20.90 12.47 25.08
C THR A 229 20.05 13.42 25.92
N ILE A 230 20.57 13.90 27.06
CA ILE A 230 19.88 14.87 27.92
C ILE A 230 19.62 16.16 27.14
N LEU A 231 20.65 16.68 26.47
CA LEU A 231 20.57 17.89 25.65
C LEU A 231 19.58 17.73 24.49
N ALA A 232 19.54 16.56 23.85
CA ALA A 232 18.57 16.26 22.79
C ALA A 232 17.13 16.26 23.29
N ILE A 233 16.88 15.68 24.48
CA ILE A 233 15.55 15.67 25.10
C ILE A 233 15.11 17.10 25.45
N GLN A 234 15.98 17.86 26.11
CA GLN A 234 15.70 19.25 26.48
C GLN A 234 15.44 20.12 25.25
N LEU A 235 16.26 20.01 24.22
CA LEU A 235 16.05 20.77 22.99
C LEU A 235 14.71 20.40 22.35
N ASN A 236 14.42 19.12 22.19
CA ASN A 236 13.18 18.66 21.57
C ASN A 236 11.93 19.10 22.36
N LEU A 237 12.02 19.17 23.69
CA LEU A 237 10.97 19.68 24.57
C LEU A 237 10.81 21.21 24.49
N MET A 238 11.74 21.96 23.86
CA MET A 238 11.60 23.41 23.71
C MET A 238 11.15 23.83 22.31
N ILE A 239 11.63 23.15 21.27
CA ILE A 239 11.38 23.55 19.87
C ILE A 239 10.38 22.63 19.15
N PHE A 240 10.07 21.48 19.75
CA PHE A 240 9.03 20.55 19.32
C PHE A 240 9.18 20.06 17.87
N ILE A 241 10.40 19.83 17.40
CA ILE A 241 10.63 19.30 16.03
C ILE A 241 10.38 17.80 15.96
N ARG A 242 10.25 17.24 14.75
CA ARG A 242 10.04 15.79 14.61
C ARG A 242 11.31 15.02 14.93
N SER A 243 11.17 13.77 15.41
CA SER A 243 12.31 12.91 15.70
C SER A 243 13.27 12.75 14.50
N SER A 244 12.76 12.58 13.28
CA SER A 244 13.63 12.54 12.09
C SER A 244 14.31 13.87 11.78
N GLU A 245 13.66 14.99 12.05
CA GLU A 245 14.23 16.33 11.85
C GLU A 245 15.40 16.57 12.82
N LEU A 246 15.23 16.15 14.08
CA LEU A 246 16.25 16.19 15.13
C LEU A 246 17.43 15.25 14.83
N ARG A 247 17.16 13.96 14.56
CA ARG A 247 18.21 12.94 14.41
C ARG A 247 19.19 13.21 13.28
N PHE A 248 18.68 13.70 12.15
CA PHE A 248 19.49 13.93 10.95
C PHE A 248 19.96 15.39 10.83
N ALA A 249 19.81 16.19 11.89
CA ALA A 249 20.23 17.59 11.94
C ALA A 249 21.71 17.77 11.57
N ARG A 250 22.01 18.81 10.78
CA ARG A 250 23.37 19.21 10.40
C ARG A 250 23.74 20.56 10.96
N TRP A 251 25.02 20.77 11.27
CA TRP A 251 25.50 22.05 11.79
C TRP A 251 25.26 23.20 10.80
N SER A 252 25.33 22.94 9.50
CA SER A 252 25.02 23.87 8.41
C SER A 252 23.56 24.34 8.39
N GLU A 253 22.65 23.66 9.09
CA GLU A 253 21.25 24.07 9.23
C GLU A 253 21.04 25.14 10.33
N ILE A 254 22.03 25.36 11.20
CA ILE A 254 21.92 26.25 12.36
C ILE A 254 22.58 27.59 12.06
N ASP A 255 21.77 28.63 11.92
CA ASP A 255 22.26 30.01 11.91
C ASP A 255 22.26 30.58 13.34
N PHE A 256 23.44 30.57 13.96
CA PHE A 256 23.63 31.11 15.30
C PHE A 256 23.46 32.63 15.37
N LYS A 257 23.63 33.37 14.27
CA LYS A 257 23.48 34.83 14.22
C LYS A 257 22.01 35.21 14.19
N SER A 258 21.24 34.62 13.27
CA SER A 258 19.79 34.89 13.15
C SER A 258 18.92 34.10 14.14
N LYS A 259 19.54 33.21 14.93
CA LYS A 259 18.90 32.31 15.91
C LYS A 259 17.81 31.48 15.25
N LEU A 260 18.17 30.84 14.14
CA LEU A 260 17.24 30.11 13.29
C LEU A 260 17.83 28.76 12.91
N TRP A 261 17.04 27.72 13.06
CA TRP A 261 17.31 26.42 12.47
C TRP A 261 16.49 26.27 11.20
N VAL A 262 17.17 26.18 10.06
CA VAL A 262 16.56 26.01 8.73
C VAL A 262 16.65 24.55 8.30
N ILE A 263 15.58 23.80 8.57
CA ILE A 263 15.47 22.41 8.14
C ILE A 263 15.12 22.40 6.65
N THR A 264 15.99 21.79 5.84
CA THR A 264 15.80 21.66 4.39
C THR A 264 14.70 20.66 4.03
N GLU A 265 14.26 20.64 2.77
CA GLU A 265 13.24 19.72 2.28
C GLU A 265 13.75 18.28 2.23
N GLN A 266 15.03 18.15 1.86
CA GLN A 266 15.79 16.92 1.78
C GLN A 266 17.24 17.19 2.21
N ARG A 267 17.92 16.13 2.61
CA ARG A 267 19.31 16.14 3.07
C ARG A 267 20.14 15.19 2.21
N GLU A 268 21.45 15.39 2.24
CA GLU A 268 22.39 14.43 1.68
C GLU A 268 22.29 13.09 2.40
N ALA A 269 22.37 12.01 1.62
CA ALA A 269 22.29 10.66 2.16
C ALA A 269 23.54 10.38 2.99
N ILE A 270 23.34 9.76 4.16
CA ILE A 270 24.42 9.13 4.92
C ILE A 270 24.49 7.68 4.48
N GLU A 271 25.68 7.23 4.13
CA GLU A 271 25.94 5.86 3.72
C GLU A 271 25.44 4.86 4.77
N ASN A 272 24.75 3.80 4.32
CA ASN A 272 24.23 2.73 5.18
C ASN A 272 23.25 3.18 6.29
N VAL A 273 22.68 4.39 6.20
CA VAL A 273 21.66 4.88 7.14
C VAL A 273 20.34 5.11 6.42
N LYS A 274 19.36 4.24 6.70
CA LYS A 274 18.01 4.35 6.13
C LYS A 274 17.36 5.69 6.48
N HIS A 275 16.71 6.27 5.48
CA HIS A 275 15.95 7.51 5.59
C HIS A 275 16.75 8.77 5.97
N SER A 276 18.09 8.72 5.89
CA SER A 276 18.96 9.85 6.21
C SER A 276 18.74 11.10 5.35
N THR A 277 18.16 10.92 4.16
CA THR A 277 17.77 12.00 3.24
C THR A 277 16.54 12.79 3.71
N ARG A 278 15.83 12.35 4.75
CA ARG A 278 14.62 13.01 5.23
C ARG A 278 14.95 14.38 5.83
N GLY A 279 14.44 15.43 5.19
CA GLY A 279 14.33 16.78 5.75
C GLY A 279 12.95 17.02 6.38
N ALA A 280 12.39 18.21 6.16
CA ALA A 280 11.08 18.60 6.63
C ALA A 280 9.97 17.72 6.02
N LYS A 281 9.04 17.22 6.86
CA LYS A 281 7.98 16.27 6.47
C LYS A 281 7.15 16.75 5.26
N MET A 282 6.90 18.06 5.18
CA MET A 282 6.07 18.66 4.14
C MET A 282 6.80 18.95 2.82
N LYS A 283 8.07 18.50 2.69
CA LYS A 283 8.94 18.78 1.52
C LYS A 283 9.01 20.27 1.18
N ARG A 284 9.12 21.09 2.23
CA ARG A 284 9.28 22.56 2.18
C ARG A 284 10.21 22.98 3.30
N LYS A 285 11.06 23.98 3.07
CA LYS A 285 11.97 24.48 4.11
C LYS A 285 11.18 24.83 5.37
N HIS A 286 11.57 24.26 6.50
CA HIS A 286 10.97 24.53 7.79
C HIS A 286 11.92 25.41 8.61
N PHE A 287 11.48 26.64 8.86
CA PHE A 287 12.22 27.62 9.65
C PHE A 287 11.78 27.50 11.11
N VAL A 288 12.69 27.14 12.01
CA VAL A 288 12.45 26.93 13.44
C VAL A 288 13.23 27.99 14.22
N PRO A 289 12.56 28.99 14.82
CA PRO A 289 13.24 29.95 15.69
C PRO A 289 13.86 29.27 16.90
N LEU A 290 14.96 29.82 17.42
CA LEU A 290 15.67 29.27 18.57
C LEU A 290 15.59 30.25 19.74
N CYS A 291 14.99 29.80 20.85
CA CYS A 291 14.96 30.57 22.11
C CYS A 291 16.35 30.61 22.77
N LYS A 292 16.52 31.48 23.78
CA LYS A 292 17.82 31.66 24.47
C LYS A 292 18.35 30.35 25.06
N GLN A 293 17.45 29.54 25.62
CA GLN A 293 17.75 28.23 26.22
C GLN A 293 18.20 27.22 25.15
N ALA A 294 17.48 27.13 24.03
CA ALA A 294 17.86 26.29 22.90
C ALA A 294 19.24 26.65 22.34
N MET A 295 19.56 27.95 22.25
CA MET A 295 20.87 28.43 21.82
C MET A 295 22.00 28.01 22.78
N LYS A 296 21.76 28.04 24.09
CA LYS A 296 22.73 27.56 25.09
C LYS A 296 22.98 26.06 24.93
N ILE A 297 21.91 25.28 24.75
CA ILE A 297 21.99 23.84 24.52
C ILE A 297 22.76 23.53 23.24
N LEU A 298 22.46 24.20 22.13
CA LEU A 298 23.17 23.98 20.85
C LEU A 298 24.66 24.32 20.95
N LYS A 299 25.04 25.37 21.69
CA LYS A 299 26.45 25.68 21.94
C LYS A 299 27.15 24.57 22.73
N GLU A 300 26.48 24.01 23.72
CA GLU A 300 27.02 22.88 24.50
C GLU A 300 27.14 21.61 23.63
N ILE A 301 26.12 21.30 22.82
CA ILE A 301 26.17 20.20 21.87
C ILE A 301 27.34 20.40 20.88
N ARG A 302 27.57 21.65 20.44
CA ARG A 302 28.68 21.98 19.53
C ARG A 302 30.03 21.59 20.13
N GLN A 303 30.24 21.83 21.42
CA GLN A 303 31.47 21.40 22.10
C GLN A 303 31.65 19.87 22.16
N LEU A 304 30.55 19.10 22.03
CA LEU A 304 30.57 17.64 22.12
C LEU A 304 30.67 16.94 20.76
N THR A 305 30.15 17.55 19.70
CA THR A 305 29.96 16.85 18.40
C THR A 305 30.50 17.60 17.18
N TYR A 306 30.86 18.88 17.30
CA TYR A 306 31.38 19.64 16.17
C TYR A 306 32.86 19.37 15.95
N GLU A 307 33.21 19.08 14.71
CA GLU A 307 34.58 19.00 14.24
C GLU A 307 34.85 20.21 13.33
N GLU A 308 36.00 20.86 13.53
CA GLU A 308 36.36 22.08 12.80
C GLU A 308 36.44 21.81 11.29
N GLY A 309 35.79 22.66 10.50
CA GLY A 309 35.70 22.49 9.04
C GLY A 309 34.63 21.49 8.57
N HIS A 310 33.88 20.85 9.48
CA HIS A 310 32.87 19.86 9.13
C HIS A 310 31.43 20.35 9.40
N ASP A 311 31.04 21.43 8.73
CA ASP A 311 29.72 22.06 8.90
C ASP A 311 28.55 21.17 8.46
N ASN A 312 28.77 20.22 7.54
CA ASN A 312 27.77 19.19 7.20
C ASN A 312 27.77 17.99 8.17
N GLY A 313 28.50 18.09 9.28
CA GLY A 313 28.51 17.11 10.36
C GLY A 313 27.19 17.04 11.13
N LEU A 314 26.94 15.87 11.72
CA LEU A 314 25.75 15.59 12.52
C LEU A 314 25.78 16.35 13.85
N ILE A 315 24.68 17.01 14.20
CA ILE A 315 24.50 17.60 15.54
C ILE A 315 24.34 16.50 16.60
N PHE A 316 23.51 15.49 16.29
CA PHE A 316 23.15 14.40 17.20
C PHE A 316 23.75 13.08 16.73
N THR A 317 24.95 12.80 17.19
CA THR A 317 25.72 11.60 16.80
C THR A 317 25.33 10.35 17.59
N GLY A 318 25.53 9.19 16.97
CA GLY A 318 25.39 7.88 17.60
C GLY A 318 26.32 7.72 18.80
N CYS A 319 25.99 6.78 19.70
CA CYS A 319 26.84 6.47 20.85
C CYS A 319 28.04 5.57 20.51
N TYR A 320 27.94 4.81 19.43
CA TYR A 320 28.98 3.87 18.98
C TYR A 320 29.72 4.36 17.72
N ASP A 321 29.11 5.26 16.95
CA ASP A 321 29.62 5.74 15.68
C ASP A 321 29.22 7.22 15.52
N SER A 322 30.21 8.11 15.46
CA SER A 322 30.00 9.56 15.35
C SER A 322 29.53 10.00 13.96
N PHE A 323 29.78 9.19 12.92
CA PHE A 323 29.33 9.45 11.56
C PHE A 323 27.88 9.00 11.32
N LYS A 324 27.30 8.24 12.26
CA LYS A 324 25.90 7.84 12.23
C LYS A 324 25.05 8.69 13.17
N PRO A 325 23.78 8.94 12.85
CA PRO A 325 22.90 9.73 13.68
C PRO A 325 22.46 8.96 14.92
N MET A 326 22.06 9.70 15.94
CA MET A 326 21.37 9.16 17.11
C MET A 326 20.20 8.25 16.69
N SER A 327 19.99 7.14 17.41
CA SER A 327 18.86 6.22 17.15
C SER A 327 17.51 6.87 17.47
N GLU A 328 16.46 6.49 16.74
CA GLU A 328 15.08 6.93 17.03
C GLU A 328 14.59 6.54 18.41
N ASN A 329 15.10 5.42 18.92
CA ASN A 329 14.70 4.90 20.21
C ASN A 329 15.45 5.53 21.37
N THR A 330 16.48 6.35 21.14
CA THR A 330 17.32 6.91 22.21
C THR A 330 16.50 7.74 23.20
N ILE A 331 15.66 8.67 22.73
CA ILE A 331 14.81 9.51 23.59
C ILE A 331 13.81 8.64 24.36
N ASN A 332 13.10 7.74 23.68
CA ASN A 332 12.13 6.85 24.33
C ASN A 332 12.78 5.89 25.34
N LYS A 333 14.03 5.44 25.09
CA LYS A 333 14.77 4.60 26.04
C LYS A 333 15.18 5.41 27.27
N ALA A 334 15.60 6.67 27.10
CA ALA A 334 15.90 7.56 28.21
C ALA A 334 14.66 7.85 29.07
N LEU A 335 13.50 8.14 28.45
CA LEU A 335 12.23 8.33 29.17
C LEU A 335 11.83 7.09 29.98
N ARG A 336 11.96 5.89 29.40
CA ARG A 336 11.73 4.63 30.12
C ARG A 336 12.66 4.46 31.32
N ASN A 337 13.94 4.82 31.18
CA ASN A 337 14.90 4.76 32.27
C ASN A 337 14.61 5.81 33.37
N MET A 338 13.89 6.89 33.07
CA MET A 338 13.36 7.85 34.05
C MET A 338 12.06 7.37 34.72
N GLY A 339 11.61 6.15 34.41
CA GLY A 339 10.42 5.53 34.98
C GLY A 339 9.11 5.88 34.28
N TYR A 340 9.15 6.40 33.05
CA TYR A 340 7.94 6.64 32.25
C TYR A 340 7.61 5.48 31.32
N ASN A 341 6.34 5.11 31.24
CA ASN A 341 5.84 4.22 30.21
C ASN A 341 5.62 4.98 28.90
N THR A 342 6.45 4.74 27.89
CA THR A 342 6.33 5.44 26.59
C THR A 342 5.10 5.08 25.75
N LYS A 343 4.26 4.15 26.23
CA LYS A 343 2.97 3.82 25.61
C LYS A 343 1.78 4.47 26.33
N GLN A 344 1.95 4.89 27.58
CA GLN A 344 0.84 5.39 28.42
C GLN A 344 1.08 6.80 28.95
N ASP A 345 2.32 7.16 29.31
CA ASP A 345 2.62 8.42 29.97
C ASP A 345 3.15 9.45 28.97
N ILE A 346 4.32 9.19 28.37
CA ILE A 346 4.97 10.12 27.45
C ILE A 346 5.96 9.45 26.51
N CYS A 347 5.92 9.82 25.24
CA CYS A 347 6.95 9.45 24.27
C CYS A 347 7.60 10.69 23.67
N GLY A 348 8.74 10.52 22.99
CA GLY A 348 9.43 11.64 22.33
C GLY A 348 8.60 12.35 21.26
N HIS A 349 7.56 11.70 20.70
CA HIS A 349 6.58 12.36 19.85
C HIS A 349 5.51 13.12 20.67
N GLY A 350 5.18 12.63 21.86
CA GLY A 350 4.22 13.23 22.78
C GLY A 350 4.62 14.63 23.24
N PHE A 351 5.92 14.98 23.22
CA PHE A 351 6.39 16.36 23.47
C PHE A 351 5.74 17.38 22.54
N ARG A 352 5.45 17.00 21.29
CA ARG A 352 4.80 17.88 20.32
C ARG A 352 3.32 18.06 20.61
N THR A 353 2.65 16.98 21.02
CA THR A 353 1.25 17.02 21.45
C THR A 353 1.11 17.90 22.67
N LEU A 354 1.94 17.66 23.70
CA LEU A 354 2.02 18.45 24.93
C LEU A 354 2.18 19.94 24.61
N ALA A 355 3.14 20.29 23.75
CA ALA A 355 3.39 21.67 23.36
C ALA A 355 2.22 22.31 22.62
N CYS A 356 1.61 21.57 21.69
CA CYS A 356 0.47 22.04 20.94
C CYS A 356 -0.71 22.35 21.88
N SER A 357 -1.01 21.43 22.81
CA SER A 357 -2.03 21.63 23.83
C SER A 357 -1.72 22.85 24.71
N ALA A 358 -0.51 22.94 25.27
CA ALA A 358 -0.10 24.05 26.12
C ALA A 358 -0.22 25.42 25.43
N LEU A 359 0.25 25.50 24.18
CA LEU A 359 0.26 26.75 23.42
C LEU A 359 -1.15 27.18 23.00
N ILE A 360 -2.00 26.23 22.60
CA ILE A 360 -3.41 26.52 22.25
C ILE A 360 -4.19 26.93 23.50
N GLU A 361 -4.05 26.19 24.60
CA GLU A 361 -4.75 26.46 25.85
C GLU A 361 -4.35 27.80 26.48
N SER A 362 -3.10 28.24 26.28
CA SER A 362 -2.66 29.56 26.76
C SER A 362 -3.47 30.73 26.18
N GLY A 363 -4.06 30.57 24.98
CA GLY A 363 -4.75 31.65 24.27
C GLY A 363 -3.88 32.84 23.84
N LEU A 364 -2.55 32.77 24.04
CA LEU A 364 -1.62 33.87 23.77
C LEU A 364 -1.13 33.92 22.31
N TRP A 365 -1.28 32.81 21.58
CA TRP A 365 -0.66 32.62 20.26
C TRP A 365 -1.71 32.29 19.20
N SER A 366 -1.45 32.70 17.96
CA SER A 366 -2.32 32.31 16.85
C SER A 366 -2.15 30.82 16.55
N GLU A 367 -3.25 30.12 16.27
CA GLU A 367 -3.23 28.72 15.83
C GLU A 367 -2.33 28.53 14.61
N ASP A 368 -2.39 29.47 13.65
CA ASP A 368 -1.53 29.47 12.46
C ASP A 368 -0.03 29.45 12.82
N ALA A 369 0.40 30.19 13.86
CA ALA A 369 1.79 30.19 14.32
C ALA A 369 2.20 28.86 14.99
N VAL A 370 1.30 28.25 15.77
CA VAL A 370 1.52 26.95 16.42
C VAL A 370 1.61 25.84 15.35
N GLU A 371 0.68 25.80 14.41
CA GLU A 371 0.66 24.83 13.31
C GLU A 371 1.89 24.95 12.41
N LEU A 372 2.33 26.19 12.11
CA LEU A 372 3.58 26.43 11.37
C LEU A 372 4.82 25.97 12.14
N GLN A 373 4.87 26.15 13.46
CA GLN A 373 5.94 25.60 14.32
C GLN A 373 5.97 24.08 14.29
N MET A 374 4.81 23.46 14.22
CA MET A 374 4.67 22.03 14.08
C MET A 374 4.97 21.54 12.65
N SER A 375 5.28 22.43 11.70
CA SER A 375 5.43 22.06 10.28
C SER A 375 4.22 21.26 9.78
N HIS A 376 3.03 21.68 10.23
CA HIS A 376 1.77 21.21 9.70
C HIS A 376 1.43 22.01 8.45
N LYS A 377 0.63 21.40 7.57
CA LYS A 377 0.15 22.07 6.37
C LYS A 377 -1.29 22.46 6.61
N GLU A 378 -1.60 23.70 6.30
CA GLU A 378 -2.97 24.20 6.28
C GLU A 378 -3.86 23.25 5.46
N SER A 379 -4.88 22.72 6.11
CA SER A 379 -5.78 21.72 5.54
C SER A 379 -6.76 22.37 4.57
N ASN A 380 -7.10 23.64 4.79
CA ASN A 380 -7.97 24.41 3.92
C ASN A 380 -7.19 24.97 2.73
N SER A 381 -7.47 24.46 1.53
CA SER A 381 -6.80 24.86 0.28
C SER A 381 -6.92 26.36 -0.03
N VAL A 382 -8.01 27.00 0.40
CA VAL A 382 -8.25 28.44 0.20
C VAL A 382 -7.35 29.24 1.12
N ARG A 383 -7.36 28.97 2.44
CA ARG A 383 -6.45 29.66 3.40
C ARG A 383 -4.99 29.39 3.06
N ALA A 384 -4.64 28.16 2.68
CA ALA A 384 -3.28 27.80 2.28
C ALA A 384 -2.73 28.66 1.13
N ALA A 385 -3.57 29.14 0.21
CA ALA A 385 -3.15 30.01 -0.88
C ALA A 385 -2.71 31.41 -0.39
N TYR A 386 -3.28 31.91 0.69
CA TYR A 386 -2.97 33.23 1.24
C TYR A 386 -1.87 33.18 2.32
N THR A 387 -1.87 32.16 3.19
CA THR A 387 -0.93 32.07 4.32
C THR A 387 0.43 31.50 3.94
N HIS A 388 0.63 30.91 2.75
CA HIS A 388 1.89 30.23 2.39
C HIS A 388 3.15 31.11 2.41
N LYS A 389 3.01 32.44 2.33
CA LYS A 389 4.12 33.40 2.43
C LYS A 389 4.38 33.88 3.86
N ALA A 390 3.37 33.85 4.72
CA ALA A 390 3.48 34.34 6.09
C ALA A 390 4.18 33.29 6.97
N LYS A 391 5.39 33.61 7.45
CA LYS A 391 6.18 32.70 8.29
C LYS A 391 5.94 32.87 9.80
N HIS A 392 5.24 33.94 10.21
CA HIS A 392 4.97 34.33 11.60
C HIS A 392 6.21 34.26 12.52
N LEU A 393 7.40 34.61 12.00
CA LEU A 393 8.66 34.38 12.71
C LEU A 393 8.77 35.16 14.02
N ASP A 394 8.30 36.40 14.06
CA ASP A 394 8.39 37.23 15.27
C ASP A 394 7.46 36.72 16.37
N GLN A 395 6.23 36.34 16.03
CA GLN A 395 5.31 35.70 16.97
C GLN A 395 5.88 34.36 17.46
N ARG A 396 6.42 33.52 16.56
CA ARG A 396 7.01 32.23 16.94
C ARG A 396 8.27 32.36 17.80
N ARG A 397 9.05 33.43 17.62
CA ARG A 397 10.20 33.75 18.49
C ARG A 397 9.77 34.05 19.92
N LEU A 398 8.70 34.83 20.08
CA LEU A 398 8.12 35.11 21.40
C LEU A 398 7.51 33.83 22.00
N MET A 399 6.78 33.07 21.18
CA MET A 399 6.12 31.82 21.56
C MET A 399 7.07 30.77 22.09
N LEU A 400 8.23 30.56 21.44
CA LEU A 400 9.22 29.58 21.92
C LEU A 400 10.05 30.09 23.11
N GLN A 401 9.97 31.39 23.41
CA GLN A 401 10.68 32.00 24.53
C GLN A 401 9.84 32.05 25.81
N TRP A 402 8.51 32.15 25.68
CA TRP A 402 7.54 31.90 26.74
C TRP A 402 7.68 30.47 27.24
#